data_AF-A0A963F7W4-F1
#
_entry.id   AF-A0A963F7W4-F1
#
_cell.length_a   1.000
_cell.length_b   1.000
_cell.length_c   1.000
_cell.angle_alpha   90.00
_cell.angle_beta   90.00
_cell.angle_gamma   90.00
#
_symmetry.space_group_name_H-M   'P 1'
#
loop_
_entity.id
_entity.type
_entity.pdbx_description
1 polymer ?
#
loop_
_entity_poly.entity_id
_entity_poly.type
_entity_poly.pdbx_seq_one_letter_code
_entity_poly.pdbx_strand_id
1 'polypeptide(L)' 'EAYYAGSDYPAAVEAYEAVLNGYPGSGRAAAALLKIAYCYLAQGDVNGGRAYLERVVREYPASAEAALAQARLQAR' A
#
# COMPACT_ATOMS: atom_id res chain seq x y z
N GLU A 1 -16.74 2.57 -0.83
CA GLU A 1 -15.73 1.97 -1.73
C GLU A 1 -15.63 2.80 -3.01
N ALA A 2 -14.85 3.90 -3.02
CA ALA A 2 -14.94 4.91 -4.09
C ALA A 2 -13.61 5.57 -4.50
N TYR A 3 -12.44 4.99 -4.21
CA TYR A 3 -11.14 5.59 -4.57
C TYR A 3 -10.43 4.90 -5.75
N TYR A 4 -11.08 3.95 -6.41
CA TYR A 4 -10.48 3.20 -7.53
C TYR A 4 -10.98 3.64 -8.92
N ALA A 5 -11.92 4.58 -8.99
CA ALA A 5 -12.55 4.99 -10.24
C ALA A 5 -12.08 6.39 -10.67
N GLY A 6 -10.96 6.44 -11.40
CA GLY A 6 -10.61 7.59 -12.23
C GLY A 6 -9.64 8.59 -11.57
N SER A 7 -8.39 8.55 -12.03
CA SER A 7 -7.43 9.67 -12.05
C SER A 7 -6.89 10.24 -10.73
N ASP A 8 -7.47 9.95 -9.56
CA ASP A 8 -7.02 10.55 -8.29
C ASP A 8 -6.25 9.57 -7.37
N TYR A 9 -5.30 8.84 -7.95
CA TYR A 9 -4.29 8.13 -7.17
C TYR A 9 -3.58 8.99 -6.11
N PRO A 10 -3.17 10.25 -6.38
CA PRO A 10 -2.56 11.08 -5.35
C PRO A 10 -3.49 11.36 -4.16
N ALA A 11 -4.78 11.64 -4.40
CA ALA A 11 -5.74 11.83 -3.32
C ALA A 11 -5.97 10.55 -2.51
N ALA A 12 -5.94 9.38 -3.17
CA ALA A 12 -6.01 8.10 -2.49
C ALA A 12 -4.78 7.88 -1.59
N VAL A 13 -3.57 8.19 -2.08
CA VAL A 13 -2.34 8.10 -1.29
C VAL A 13 -2.42 9.01 -0.06
N GLU A 14 -2.84 10.26 -0.21
CA GLU A 14 -2.99 11.20 0.91
C GLU A 14 -3.98 10.69 1.97
N ALA A 15 -5.13 10.14 1.53
CA ALA A 15 -6.11 9.55 2.43
C ALA A 15 -5.52 8.33 3.19
N TYR A 16 -4.74 7.48 2.53
CA TYR A 16 -4.07 6.36 3.18
C TYR A 16 -2.96 6.81 4.13
N GLU A 17 -2.21 7.87 3.81
CA GLU A 17 -1.21 8.45 4.71
C GLU A 17 -1.84 9.04 5.98
N ALA A 18 -3.03 9.63 5.88
CA ALA A 18 -3.79 10.05 7.07
C ALA A 18 -4.13 8.86 7.99
N VAL A 19 -4.46 7.69 7.41
CA VAL A 19 -4.69 6.45 8.19
C VAL A 19 -3.41 5.97 8.86
N LEU A 20 -2.26 6.06 8.19
CA LEU A 20 -0.96 5.70 8.78
C LEU A 20 -0.62 6.57 9.98
N ASN A 21 -0.87 7.88 9.88
CA ASN A 21 -0.64 8.81 10.98
C ASN A 21 -1.62 8.61 12.14
N GLY A 22 -2.89 8.27 11.86
CA GLY A 22 -3.91 8.04 12.88
C GLY A 22 -3.81 6.69 13.59
N TYR A 23 -3.28 5.66 12.92
CA TYR A 23 -3.27 4.27 13.41
C TYR A 23 -1.94 3.54 13.20
N PRO A 24 -0.79 4.07 13.68
CA PRO A 24 0.57 3.60 13.34
C PRO A 24 0.98 2.21 13.87
N GLY A 25 0.04 1.36 14.30
CA GLY A 25 0.32 0.00 14.79
C GLY A 25 -0.83 -0.98 14.63
N SER A 26 -1.89 -0.60 13.89
CA SER A 26 -3.02 -1.47 13.63
C SER A 26 -2.88 -2.14 12.26
N GLY A 27 -3.50 -3.30 12.04
CA GLY A 27 -3.58 -3.93 10.71
C GLY A 27 -4.14 -3.00 9.63
N ARG A 28 -4.89 -1.95 10.03
CA ARG A 28 -5.34 -0.88 9.12
C ARG A 28 -4.19 -0.10 8.47
N ALA A 29 -3.07 0.09 9.16
CA ALA A 29 -1.90 0.76 8.58
C ALA A 29 -1.21 -0.13 7.54
N ALA A 30 -1.12 -1.44 7.77
CA ALA A 30 -0.60 -2.38 6.79
C ALA A 30 -1.47 -2.39 5.51
N ALA A 31 -2.80 -2.36 5.68
CA ALA A 31 -3.76 -2.26 4.57
C ALA A 31 -3.62 -0.95 3.79
N ALA A 32 -3.44 0.18 4.48
CA ALA A 32 -3.23 1.47 3.83
C ALA A 32 -1.95 1.49 2.98
N LEU A 33 -0.82 1.01 3.52
CA LEU A 33 0.45 0.92 2.76
C LEU A 33 0.34 -0.01 1.54
N LEU A 34 -0.34 -1.16 1.67
CA LEU A 34 -0.57 -2.07 0.55
C LEU A 34 -1.39 -1.42 -0.57
N LYS A 35 -2.41 -0.63 -0.19
CA LYS A 35 -3.24 0.10 -1.15
C LYS A 35 -2.44 1.20 -1.86
N ILE A 36 -1.61 1.96 -1.13
CA ILE A 36 -0.69 2.94 -1.71
C ILE A 36 0.20 2.25 -2.76
N ALA A 37 0.79 1.11 -2.40
CA ALA A 37 1.62 0.36 -3.33
C ALA A 37 0.87 0.00 -4.63
N TYR A 38 -0.38 -0.45 -4.52
CA TYR A 38 -1.22 -0.75 -5.68
C TYR A 38 -1.57 0.49 -6.49
N CYS A 39 -1.77 1.65 -5.87
CA CYS A 39 -1.96 2.91 -6.58
C CYS A 39 -0.74 3.26 -7.43
N TYR A 40 0.48 3.10 -6.92
CA TYR A 40 1.70 3.32 -7.70
C TYR A 40 1.85 2.29 -8.84
N LEU A 41 1.60 1.00 -8.56
CA LEU A 41 1.62 -0.03 -9.61
C LEU A 41 0.60 0.26 -10.72
N ALA A 42 -0.60 0.71 -10.37
CA ALA A 42 -1.65 1.06 -11.33
C ALA A 42 -1.33 2.31 -12.16
N GLN A 43 -0.50 3.21 -11.63
CA GLN A 43 0.06 4.36 -12.36
C GLN A 43 1.22 3.98 -13.29
N GLY A 44 1.68 2.72 -13.27
CA GLY A 44 2.87 2.27 -14.00
C GLY A 44 4.18 2.53 -13.26
N ASP A 45 4.14 3.16 -12.08
CA ASP A 45 5.31 3.32 -11.22
C ASP A 45 5.57 2.04 -10.42
N VAL A 46 6.18 1.08 -11.10
CA VAL A 46 6.57 -0.21 -10.52
C VAL A 46 7.58 -0.03 -9.39
N ASN A 47 8.49 0.94 -9.51
CA ASN A 47 9.52 1.18 -8.50
C ASN A 47 8.93 1.73 -7.21
N GLY A 48 8.07 2.75 -7.32
CA GLY A 48 7.32 3.31 -6.20
C GLY A 48 6.45 2.23 -5.55
N GLY A 49 5.68 1.48 -6.35
CA GLY A 49 4.85 0.38 -5.86
C GLY A 49 5.66 -0.65 -5.08
N ARG A 50 6.79 -1.12 -5.62
CA ARG A 50 7.68 -2.07 -4.94
C ARG A 50 8.25 -1.53 -3.63
N ALA A 51 8.67 -0.27 -3.58
CA ALA A 51 9.18 0.34 -2.36
C ALA A 51 8.13 0.33 -1.23
N TYR A 52 6.87 0.64 -1.56
CA TYR A 52 5.78 0.57 -0.58
C TYR A 52 5.43 -0.88 -0.19
N LEU A 53 5.47 -1.85 -1.12
CA LEU A 53 5.31 -3.27 -0.79
C LEU A 53 6.39 -3.75 0.20
N GLU A 54 7.65 -3.42 -0.07
CA GLU A 54 8.78 -3.76 0.82
C GLU A 54 8.59 -3.13 2.21
N ARG A 55 8.07 -1.89 2.25
CA ARG A 55 7.75 -1.20 3.49
C ARG A 55 6.68 -1.93 4.30
N VAL A 56 5.62 -2.45 3.67
CA VAL A 56 4.59 -3.28 4.35
C VAL A 56 5.25 -4.49 5.01
N VAL A 57 6.09 -5.21 4.28
CA VAL A 57 6.76 -6.43 4.77
C VAL A 57 7.71 -6.12 5.91
N ARG A 58 8.42 -4.99 5.84
CA ARG A 58 9.41 -4.58 6.84
C ARG A 58 8.75 -4.05 8.11
N GLU A 59 7.70 -3.23 7.99
CA GLU A 59 7.05 -2.59 9.14
C GLU A 59 5.94 -3.46 9.76
N TYR A 60 5.30 -4.32 8.96
CA TYR A 60 4.18 -5.17 9.37
C TYR A 60 4.38 -6.64 9.00
N PRO A 61 5.52 -7.29 9.33
CA PRO A 61 5.83 -8.66 8.86
C PRO A 61 4.82 -9.73 9.30
N ALA A 62 4.08 -9.48 10.38
CA ALA A 62 3.08 -10.41 10.91
C ALA A 62 1.65 -10.17 10.37
N SER A 63 1.44 -9.19 9.50
CA SER A 63 0.13 -8.88 8.94
C SER A 63 -0.19 -9.73 7.71
N ALA A 64 -1.49 -9.90 7.41
CA ALA A 64 -1.91 -10.57 6.19
C ALA A 64 -1.46 -9.80 4.94
N GLU A 65 -1.39 -8.47 5.05
CA GLU A 65 -0.96 -7.58 3.99
C GLU A 65 0.52 -7.73 3.65
N ALA A 66 1.38 -8.07 4.61
CA ALA A 66 2.78 -8.39 4.33
C ALA A 66 2.92 -9.66 3.48
N ALA A 67 2.11 -10.70 3.74
CA ALA A 67 2.09 -11.89 2.90
C ALA A 67 1.63 -11.57 1.47
N LEU A 68 0.58 -10.75 1.32
CA LEU A 68 0.12 -10.27 0.02
C LEU A 68 1.18 -9.41 -0.69
N ALA A 69 1.87 -8.56 0.05
CA ALA A 69 2.92 -7.70 -0.48
C ALA A 69 4.13 -8.52 -0.97
N GLN A 70 4.58 -9.51 -0.19
CA GLN A 70 5.63 -10.44 -0.60
C GLN A 70 5.24 -11.22 -1.85
N ALA A 71 4.02 -11.77 -1.89
CA ALA A 71 3.54 -12.49 -3.07
C ALA A 71 3.58 -11.59 -4.32
N ARG A 72 3.23 -10.31 -4.18
CA ARG A 72 3.28 -9.35 -5.29
C ARG A 72 4.70 -8.97 -5.70
N LEU A 73 5.64 -8.86 -4.75
CA LEU A 73 7.06 -8.61 -5.02
C LEU A 73 7.72 -9.78 -5.75
N GLN A 74 7.28 -11.01 -5.49
CA GLN A 74 7.79 -12.22 -6.12
C GLN A 74 7.07 -12.56 -7.44
N ALA A 75 5.86 -12.05 -7.65
CA ALA A 75 5.14 -12.17 -8.91
C ALA A 75 5.90 -11.42 -10.01
N ARG A 76 6.62 -12.19 -10.83
CA ARG A 76 7.50 -11.73 -11.90
C ARG A 76 6.75 -11.51 -13.22
#